data_AF-A0A7J5YN44-F1
#
_entry.id   AF-A0A7J5YN44-F1
#
_cell.length_a   1.000
_cell.length_b   1.000
_cell.length_c   1.000
_cell.angle_alpha   90.00
_cell.angle_beta   90.00
_cell.angle_gamma   90.00
#
_symmetry.space_group_name_H-M   'P 1'
#
loop_
_entity.id
_entity.type
_entity.pdbx_description
1 polymer ?
#
loop_
_entity_poly.entity_id
_entity_poly.type
_entity_poly.pdbx_seq_one_letter_code
_entity_poly.pdbx_strand_id
1 'polypeptide(L)'
;MAAVTVCRYTGGRLLGGWCPLLCVLFGSLVVVLMPLVREEDQCCAALRGLSLLRCRLGGGSQRPAAVQTTSLTVPFTALDLALEMRKLGKREKAHKLLVHALSMNPDFVDALTELGTILEEEKDVVQADHLYTKALAISPCNERALVSRDRTSPLVEEIDQRYFGIIDSKVRRLMSIPKGNSALRRVMEETYYHHIYHTVAIEGSTLTLSEIRHILETRYAVAGKSLQEQNEAIGVDAAMKYINTSLLSRAGTMDVSDILGIHRRVLGYVDPVEGGRLRTNQVFVGHHIPPHPRDLERHMQELIQWLNSEDALQMHPVEYAALAHYKLVYVHPFVDGNGRTSRLLMNLVLMQARYPPVTIRKEQRAEYYAALDTANEGDVRPFIRFIAKCTEMTLDTLLISTTEHAVGLPGASEDQACPDCQQTIPIHN
;
A
#
# COMPACT_ATOMS: atom_id res chain seq x y z
N MET A 1 40.21 21.94 4.60
CA MET A 1 41.04 23.09 4.20
C MET A 1 40.29 23.89 3.15
N ALA A 2 40.11 25.19 3.40
CA ALA A 2 39.69 26.26 2.48
C ALA A 2 38.29 26.14 1.82
N ALA A 3 37.47 27.16 1.60
CA ALA A 3 37.32 28.56 2.05
C ALA A 3 36.04 29.03 1.32
N VAL A 4 34.95 29.32 2.03
CA VAL A 4 34.32 30.65 2.17
C VAL A 4 34.67 31.64 1.05
N THR A 5 33.69 31.95 0.18
CA THR A 5 33.67 33.15 -0.67
C THR A 5 32.32 33.87 -0.60
N VAL A 6 32.25 34.82 0.34
CA VAL A 6 31.70 36.19 0.27
C VAL A 6 30.41 36.46 -0.55
N CYS A 7 29.30 36.69 0.16
CA CYS A 7 28.24 37.61 -0.26
C CYS A 7 28.67 39.07 -0.02
N ARG A 8 28.65 39.90 -1.07
CA ARG A 8 28.82 41.36 -0.97
C ARG A 8 27.46 42.06 -0.83
N TYR A 9 27.43 42.94 0.17
CA TYR A 9 26.64 44.16 0.38
C TYR A 9 25.74 44.70 -0.75
N THR A 10 24.48 45.00 -0.40
CA THR A 10 23.81 46.33 -0.36
C THR A 10 22.46 46.13 0.36
N GLY A 11 21.98 46.86 1.36
CA GLY A 11 22.36 48.06 2.09
C GLY A 11 21.09 48.48 2.85
N GLY A 12 21.15 48.71 4.17
CA GLY A 12 19.99 49.13 4.96
C GLY A 12 20.22 49.03 6.46
N ARG A 13 20.61 50.16 7.06
CA ARG A 13 20.97 50.34 8.48
C ARG A 13 19.86 49.91 9.44
N LEU A 14 20.20 49.21 10.52
CA LEU A 14 19.93 49.61 11.92
C LEU A 14 20.45 48.53 12.90
N LEU A 15 21.06 49.01 13.99
CA LEU A 15 21.48 48.30 15.22
C LEU A 15 22.77 47.45 15.12
N GLY A 16 23.89 48.14 15.32
CA GLY A 16 25.17 47.53 15.67
C GLY A 16 25.24 47.12 17.15
N GLY A 17 26.15 46.18 17.44
CA GLY A 17 26.73 46.02 18.78
C GLY A 17 26.94 44.59 19.28
N TRP A 18 26.16 43.60 18.85
CA TRP A 18 26.12 42.29 19.55
C TRP A 18 26.35 41.04 18.69
N CYS A 19 26.68 41.20 17.41
CA CYS A 19 26.83 40.07 16.49
C CYS A 19 28.04 39.14 16.76
N PRO A 20 29.21 39.60 17.26
CA PRO A 20 30.37 38.71 17.42
C PRO A 20 30.30 37.78 18.65
N LEU A 21 29.59 38.18 19.72
CA LEU A 21 29.54 37.42 20.98
C LEU A 21 28.49 36.29 20.97
N LEU A 22 27.40 36.46 20.21
CA LEU A 22 26.34 35.44 20.07
C LEU A 22 26.77 34.26 19.19
N CYS A 23 27.62 34.46 18.18
CA CYS A 23 28.10 33.38 17.32
C CYS A 23 29.07 32.42 18.04
N VAL A 24 29.84 32.89 19.03
CA VAL A 24 30.81 32.05 19.77
C VAL A 24 30.11 31.21 20.86
N LEU A 25 29.05 31.73 21.49
CA LEU A 25 28.25 30.99 22.47
C LEU A 25 27.36 29.92 21.82
N PHE A 26 26.79 30.18 20.64
CA PHE A 26 25.98 29.17 19.92
C PHE A 26 26.83 28.10 19.23
N GLY A 27 28.04 28.44 18.75
CA GLY A 27 28.94 27.46 18.12
C GLY A 27 29.51 26.42 19.10
N SER A 28 29.67 26.81 20.37
CA SER A 28 30.30 25.95 21.39
C SER A 28 29.32 24.97 22.06
N LEU A 29 28.01 25.26 22.04
CA LEU A 29 26.99 24.38 22.62
C LEU A 29 26.63 23.21 21.69
N VAL A 30 26.75 23.41 20.37
CA VAL A 30 26.39 22.39 19.35
C VAL A 30 27.44 21.27 19.26
N VAL A 31 28.70 21.56 19.57
CA VAL A 31 29.79 20.56 19.49
C VAL A 31 29.86 19.69 20.75
N VAL A 32 29.37 20.16 21.89
CA VAL A 32 29.39 19.41 23.16
C VAL A 32 28.20 18.45 23.32
N LEU A 33 27.09 18.68 22.60
CA LEU A 33 25.87 17.86 22.71
C LEU A 33 25.77 16.71 21.68
N MET A 34 26.73 16.56 20.76
CA MET A 34 26.63 15.60 19.65
C MET A 34 26.93 14.10 19.93
N PRO A 35 27.33 13.63 21.13
CA PRO A 35 27.39 12.17 21.37
C PRO A 35 26.25 11.57 22.21
N LEU A 36 25.22 12.32 22.66
CA LEU A 36 24.27 11.79 23.66
C LEU A 36 22.81 12.23 23.43
N VAL A 37 22.20 11.90 22.29
CA VAL A 37 20.73 11.89 22.20
C VAL A 37 20.25 10.77 21.26
N ARG A 38 19.77 9.69 21.87
CA ARG A 38 18.72 8.81 21.35
C ARG A 38 17.38 9.54 21.46
N GLU A 39 16.45 9.25 20.55
CA GLU A 39 15.01 9.60 20.50
C GLU A 39 14.62 10.51 19.32
N GLU A 40 14.02 9.89 18.29
CA GLU A 40 13.36 10.55 17.16
C GLU A 40 12.13 11.38 17.60
N ASP A 41 11.54 11.08 18.75
CA ASP A 41 10.35 11.77 19.28
C ASP A 41 10.62 13.23 19.71
N GLN A 42 11.84 13.53 20.14
CA GLN A 42 12.20 14.91 20.54
C GLN A 42 12.48 15.81 19.33
N CYS A 43 12.86 15.25 18.18
CA CYS A 43 13.05 16.00 16.94
C CYS A 43 11.72 16.54 16.40
N CYS A 44 10.65 15.73 16.50
CA CYS A 44 9.29 16.15 16.18
C CYS A 44 8.78 17.24 17.14
N ALA A 45 9.07 17.13 18.44
CA ALA A 45 8.71 18.17 19.42
C ALA A 45 9.49 19.48 19.20
N ALA A 46 10.77 19.41 18.85
CA ALA A 46 11.59 20.59 18.52
C ALA A 46 11.15 21.27 17.22
N LEU A 47 10.75 20.50 16.20
CA LEU A 47 10.18 21.01 14.95
C LEU A 47 8.78 21.62 15.15
N ARG A 48 7.94 21.05 16.03
CA ARG A 48 6.66 21.65 16.47
C ARG A 48 6.89 22.96 17.24
N GLY A 49 7.92 23.03 18.07
CA GLY A 49 8.31 24.25 18.77
C GLY A 49 8.78 25.37 17.83
N LEU A 50 9.55 25.03 16.80
CA LEU A 50 10.05 25.98 15.79
C LEU A 50 8.95 26.46 14.81
N SER A 51 7.99 25.60 14.43
CA SER A 51 6.86 26.01 13.60
C SER A 51 5.90 26.94 14.36
N LEU A 52 5.63 26.67 15.64
CA LEU A 52 4.82 27.53 16.51
C LEU A 52 5.49 28.89 16.79
N LEU A 53 6.81 28.94 16.95
CA LEU A 53 7.54 30.21 17.10
C LEU A 53 7.51 31.05 15.81
N ARG A 54 7.55 30.41 14.63
CA ARG A 54 7.43 31.10 13.34
C ARG A 54 6.03 31.68 13.13
N CYS A 55 4.98 30.99 13.57
CA CYS A 55 3.60 31.50 13.53
C CYS A 55 3.36 32.65 14.52
N ARG A 56 3.97 32.63 15.72
CA ARG A 56 3.80 33.71 16.71
C ARG A 56 4.61 34.98 16.41
N LEU A 57 5.71 34.88 15.67
CA LEU A 57 6.52 36.03 15.27
C LEU A 57 6.13 36.63 13.90
N GLY A 58 5.28 35.94 13.13
CA GLY A 58 4.69 36.41 11.88
C GLY A 58 3.39 37.20 12.06
N GLY A 59 3.37 38.16 12.99
CA GLY A 59 2.25 39.08 13.18
C GLY A 59 2.17 40.11 12.06
N GLY A 60 1.45 39.79 10.99
CA GLY A 60 1.21 40.71 9.87
C GLY A 60 0.02 40.24 9.04
N SER A 61 -1.19 40.50 9.51
CA SER A 61 -2.41 40.39 8.70
C SER A 61 -2.34 41.42 7.55
N GLN A 62 -1.90 40.98 6.38
CA GLN A 62 -2.24 41.64 5.12
C GLN A 62 -3.00 40.64 4.26
N ARG A 63 -4.31 40.90 4.08
CA ARG A 63 -5.09 40.31 2.99
C ARG A 63 -4.38 40.65 1.67
N PRO A 64 -3.97 39.68 0.85
CA PRO A 64 -3.43 40.01 -0.45
C PRO A 64 -4.55 40.58 -1.33
N ALA A 65 -4.26 41.74 -1.92
CA ALA A 65 -5.15 42.44 -2.83
C ALA A 65 -5.51 41.56 -4.03
N ALA A 66 -6.74 41.73 -4.51
CA ALA A 66 -7.36 40.96 -5.57
C ALA A 66 -6.52 40.97 -6.86
N VAL A 67 -5.97 39.81 -7.22
CA VAL A 67 -5.53 39.50 -8.58
C VAL A 67 -6.62 38.62 -9.19
N GLN A 68 -7.41 39.21 -10.09
CA GLN A 68 -8.47 38.53 -10.83
C GLN A 68 -7.87 37.61 -11.90
N THR A 69 -7.50 36.40 -11.49
CA THR A 69 -7.38 35.24 -12.38
C THR A 69 -8.70 34.46 -12.32
N THR A 70 -9.45 34.46 -13.44
CA THR A 70 -10.75 33.78 -13.60
C THR A 70 -10.72 32.27 -13.34
N SER A 71 -9.53 31.66 -13.30
CA SER A 71 -9.33 30.24 -12.97
C SER A 71 -9.49 29.93 -11.47
N LEU A 72 -9.16 30.86 -10.57
CA LEU A 72 -9.26 30.65 -9.12
C LEU A 72 -10.65 31.00 -8.58
N THR A 73 -11.45 31.82 -9.26
CA THR A 73 -12.77 32.26 -8.78
C THR A 73 -13.78 31.12 -8.74
N VAL A 74 -13.72 30.19 -9.69
CA VAL A 74 -14.69 29.09 -9.82
C VAL A 74 -14.69 28.14 -8.61
N PRO A 75 -13.54 27.62 -8.10
CA PRO A 75 -13.56 26.77 -6.91
C PRO A 75 -14.05 27.48 -5.64
N PHE A 76 -13.73 28.77 -5.45
CA PHE A 76 -14.27 29.55 -4.33
C PHE A 76 -15.79 29.72 -4.44
N THR A 77 -16.32 30.01 -5.64
CA THR A 77 -17.77 30.10 -5.83
C THR A 77 -18.49 28.76 -5.61
N ALA A 78 -17.85 27.63 -5.93
CA ALA A 78 -18.41 26.30 -5.70
C ALA A 78 -18.44 25.96 -4.19
N LEU A 79 -17.41 26.34 -3.43
CA LEU A 79 -17.38 26.20 -1.98
C LEU A 79 -18.48 27.02 -1.31
N ASP A 80 -18.60 28.30 -1.67
CA ASP A 80 -19.64 29.17 -1.11
C ASP A 80 -21.04 28.60 -1.36
N LEU A 81 -21.29 28.11 -2.58
CA LEU A 81 -22.55 27.45 -2.92
C LEU A 81 -22.75 26.16 -2.11
N ALA A 82 -21.71 25.37 -1.90
CA ALA A 82 -21.79 24.15 -1.09
C ALA A 82 -22.13 24.46 0.38
N LEU A 83 -21.54 25.51 0.95
CA LEU A 83 -21.84 25.98 2.31
C LEU A 83 -23.28 26.46 2.44
N GLU A 84 -23.79 27.20 1.45
CA GLU A 84 -25.20 27.59 1.42
C GLU A 84 -26.14 26.38 1.29
N MET A 85 -25.82 25.41 0.44
CA MET A 85 -26.59 24.17 0.33
C MET A 85 -26.60 23.38 1.65
N ARG A 86 -25.48 23.38 2.40
CA ARG A 86 -25.38 22.76 3.73
C ARG A 86 -26.27 23.47 4.75
N LYS A 87 -26.27 24.82 4.78
CA LYS A 87 -27.18 25.60 5.64
C LYS A 87 -28.66 25.31 5.35
N LEU A 88 -28.99 25.06 4.09
CA LEU A 88 -30.33 24.66 3.65
C LEU A 88 -30.67 23.18 3.93
N GLY A 89 -29.78 22.42 4.58
CA GLY A 89 -29.94 20.99 4.86
C GLY A 89 -29.79 20.07 3.65
N LYS A 90 -29.39 20.58 2.49
CA LYS A 90 -29.24 19.82 1.23
C LYS A 90 -27.84 19.17 1.15
N ARG A 91 -27.57 18.21 2.04
CA ARG A 91 -26.25 17.57 2.21
C ARG A 91 -25.69 16.94 0.94
N GLU A 92 -26.46 16.12 0.24
CA GLU A 92 -25.99 15.46 -0.99
C GLU A 92 -25.55 16.45 -2.07
N LYS A 93 -26.22 17.60 -2.17
CA LYS A 93 -25.86 18.66 -3.12
C LYS A 93 -24.57 19.35 -2.68
N ALA A 94 -24.41 19.62 -1.39
CA ALA A 94 -23.18 20.17 -0.83
C ALA A 94 -21.99 19.23 -1.09
N HIS A 95 -22.15 17.93 -0.85
CA HIS A 95 -21.15 16.91 -1.14
C HIS A 95 -20.74 16.94 -2.63
N LYS A 96 -21.71 16.86 -3.57
CA LYS A 96 -21.41 16.89 -5.01
C LYS A 96 -20.69 18.18 -5.44
N LEU A 97 -21.05 19.32 -4.87
CA LEU A 97 -20.41 20.61 -5.16
C LEU A 97 -18.97 20.66 -4.63
N LEU A 98 -18.70 20.12 -3.45
CA LEU A 98 -17.34 20.03 -2.89
C LEU A 98 -16.46 19.08 -3.70
N VAL A 99 -16.98 17.93 -4.11
CA VAL A 99 -16.26 17.01 -5.02
C VAL A 99 -15.96 17.70 -6.34
N HIS A 100 -16.89 18.50 -6.88
CA HIS A 100 -16.64 19.29 -8.08
C HIS A 100 -15.55 20.36 -7.83
N ALA A 101 -15.57 21.06 -6.69
CA ALA A 101 -14.52 22.02 -6.33
C ALA A 101 -13.13 21.35 -6.26
N LEU A 102 -13.04 20.16 -5.67
CA LEU A 102 -11.81 19.36 -5.59
C LEU A 102 -11.37 18.79 -6.95
N SER A 103 -12.30 18.49 -7.85
CA SER A 103 -11.96 18.08 -9.22
C SER A 103 -11.28 19.20 -10.01
N MET A 104 -11.56 20.47 -9.66
CA MET A 104 -10.98 21.65 -10.28
C MET A 104 -9.67 22.07 -9.58
N ASN A 105 -9.63 21.96 -8.25
CA ASN A 105 -8.43 22.20 -7.44
C ASN A 105 -8.30 21.13 -6.33
N PRO A 106 -7.53 20.06 -6.57
CA PRO A 106 -7.35 18.97 -5.61
C PRO A 106 -6.71 19.41 -4.29
N ASP A 107 -5.94 20.49 -4.31
CA ASP A 107 -5.21 21.01 -3.16
C ASP A 107 -6.00 22.06 -2.37
N PHE A 108 -7.31 22.15 -2.61
CA PHE A 108 -8.15 23.15 -1.98
C PHE A 108 -8.50 22.79 -0.52
N VAL A 109 -7.68 23.28 0.40
CA VAL A 109 -7.71 22.99 1.85
C VAL A 109 -9.08 23.21 2.50
N ASP A 110 -9.76 24.32 2.18
CA ASP A 110 -11.08 24.62 2.78
C ASP A 110 -12.14 23.63 2.30
N ALA A 111 -12.15 23.28 1.01
CA ALA A 111 -13.06 22.27 0.48
C ALA A 111 -12.79 20.86 1.05
N LEU A 112 -11.52 20.48 1.23
CA LEU A 112 -11.14 19.23 1.89
C LEU A 112 -11.67 19.17 3.32
N THR A 113 -11.48 20.26 4.07
CA THR A 113 -11.90 20.35 5.48
C THR A 113 -13.42 20.31 5.60
N GLU A 114 -14.14 21.08 4.78
CA GLU A 114 -15.61 21.08 4.77
C GLU A 114 -16.18 19.72 4.36
N LEU A 115 -15.61 19.09 3.33
CA LEU A 115 -16.03 17.76 2.90
C LEU A 115 -15.81 16.73 4.02
N GLY A 116 -14.67 16.80 4.72
CA GLY A 116 -14.42 15.97 5.90
C GLY A 116 -15.53 16.13 6.95
N THR A 117 -15.97 17.36 7.24
CA THR A 117 -17.03 17.56 8.24
C THR A 117 -18.38 16.98 7.81
N ILE A 118 -18.68 16.97 6.51
CA ILE A 118 -19.90 16.34 5.98
C ILE A 118 -19.80 14.82 6.11
N LEU A 119 -18.64 14.23 5.81
CA LEU A 119 -18.42 12.79 5.93
C LEU A 119 -18.51 12.31 7.38
N GLU A 120 -18.04 13.12 8.34
CA GLU A 120 -18.24 12.83 9.76
C GLU A 120 -19.72 12.81 10.16
N GLU A 121 -20.54 13.74 9.64
CA GLU A 121 -22.00 13.71 9.82
C GLU A 121 -22.62 12.44 9.20
N GLU A 122 -22.05 11.94 8.10
CA GLU A 122 -22.44 10.70 7.42
C GLU A 122 -21.87 9.43 8.10
N LYS A 123 -21.10 9.58 9.19
CA LYS A 123 -20.41 8.52 9.95
C LYS A 123 -19.24 7.85 9.22
N ASP A 124 -18.76 8.41 8.12
CA ASP A 124 -17.52 7.98 7.46
C ASP A 124 -16.31 8.70 8.06
N VAL A 125 -15.95 8.30 9.28
CA VAL A 125 -14.84 8.90 10.04
C VAL A 125 -13.49 8.62 9.37
N VAL A 126 -13.35 7.48 8.70
CA VAL A 126 -12.11 7.07 8.05
C VAL A 126 -11.81 7.96 6.85
N GLN A 127 -12.81 8.20 5.99
CA GLN A 127 -12.63 9.09 4.85
C GLN A 127 -12.48 10.55 5.28
N ALA A 128 -13.20 10.98 6.35
CA ALA A 128 -13.01 12.31 6.91
C ALA A 128 -11.58 12.55 7.41
N ASP A 129 -11.02 11.62 8.18
CA ASP A 129 -9.64 11.72 8.68
C ASP A 129 -8.60 11.78 7.55
N HIS A 130 -8.83 11.02 6.48
CA HIS A 130 -7.99 11.07 5.29
C HIS A 130 -7.99 12.47 4.66
N LEU A 131 -9.16 13.10 4.51
CA LEU A 131 -9.26 14.47 3.98
C LEU A 131 -8.58 15.50 4.89
N TYR A 132 -8.68 15.37 6.21
CA TYR A 132 -7.96 16.24 7.14
C TYR A 132 -6.44 16.05 7.06
N THR A 133 -6.00 14.80 6.91
CA THR A 133 -4.59 14.48 6.72
C THR A 133 -4.06 15.10 5.43
N LYS A 134 -4.82 15.00 4.32
CA LYS A 134 -4.49 15.65 3.05
C LYS A 134 -4.46 17.18 3.17
N ALA A 135 -5.44 17.77 3.84
CA ALA A 135 -5.50 19.22 4.09
C ALA A 135 -4.26 19.72 4.86
N LEU A 136 -3.80 18.96 5.85
CA LEU A 136 -2.62 19.30 6.66
C LEU A 136 -1.30 19.03 5.95
N ALA A 137 -1.25 18.08 5.01
CA ALA A 137 -0.09 17.88 4.15
C ALA A 137 0.17 19.12 3.27
N ILE A 138 -0.90 19.79 2.82
CA ILE A 138 -0.84 21.01 2.01
C ILE A 138 -0.62 22.25 2.90
N SER A 139 -1.41 22.38 3.97
CA SER A 139 -1.35 23.52 4.90
C SER A 139 -1.22 23.04 6.36
N PRO A 140 0.02 22.85 6.84
CA PRO A 140 0.27 22.31 8.19
C PRO A 140 -0.26 23.19 9.34
N CYS A 141 -0.53 24.48 9.06
CA CYS A 141 -0.97 25.45 10.06
C CYS A 141 -2.49 25.67 10.06
N ASN A 142 -3.28 24.89 9.32
CA ASN A 142 -4.73 25.04 9.31
C ASN A 142 -5.32 24.54 10.64
N GLU A 143 -5.78 25.48 11.48
CA GLU A 143 -6.35 25.20 12.80
C GLU A 143 -7.59 24.28 12.73
N ARG A 144 -8.47 24.48 11.74
CA ARG A 144 -9.71 23.69 11.63
C ARG A 144 -9.40 22.23 11.30
N ALA A 145 -8.53 22.00 10.32
CA ALA A 145 -8.12 20.66 9.94
C ALA A 145 -7.34 19.96 11.07
N LEU A 146 -6.51 20.70 11.81
CA LEU A 146 -5.74 20.18 12.93
C LEU A 146 -6.66 19.71 14.08
N VAL A 147 -7.61 20.57 14.50
CA VAL A 147 -8.57 20.23 15.56
C VAL A 147 -9.44 19.03 15.17
N SER A 148 -9.90 18.97 13.92
CA SER A 148 -10.67 17.83 13.44
C SER A 148 -9.84 16.54 13.42
N ARG A 149 -8.60 16.60 12.92
CA ARG A 149 -7.70 15.43 12.88
C ARG A 149 -7.35 14.91 14.27
N ASP A 150 -7.05 15.79 15.22
CA ASP A 150 -6.73 15.40 16.59
C ASP A 150 -7.88 14.61 17.25
N ARG A 151 -9.13 14.89 16.82
CA ARG A 151 -10.32 14.13 17.26
C ARG A 151 -10.51 12.83 16.48
N THR A 152 -10.27 12.81 15.17
CA THR A 152 -10.54 11.63 14.33
C THR A 152 -9.42 10.59 14.36
N SER A 153 -8.16 10.99 14.51
CA SER A 153 -6.99 10.09 14.48
C SER A 153 -7.11 8.90 15.47
N PRO A 154 -7.36 9.11 16.78
CA PRO A 154 -7.46 7.98 17.72
C PRO A 154 -8.67 7.08 17.43
N LEU A 155 -9.76 7.64 16.91
CA LEU A 155 -10.95 6.85 16.52
C LEU A 155 -10.64 5.97 15.33
N VAL A 156 -9.94 6.49 14.33
CA VAL A 156 -9.53 5.74 13.13
C VAL A 156 -8.52 4.65 13.47
N GLU A 157 -7.56 4.94 14.35
CA GLU A 157 -6.62 3.93 14.87
C GLU A 157 -7.37 2.78 15.55
N GLU A 158 -8.36 3.08 16.39
CA GLU A 158 -9.19 2.04 17.02
C GLU A 158 -10.01 1.23 16.00
N ILE A 159 -10.58 1.89 14.98
CA ILE A 159 -11.32 1.23 13.90
C ILE A 159 -10.40 0.25 13.14
N ASP A 160 -9.20 0.70 12.77
CA ASP A 160 -8.23 -0.11 12.03
C ASP A 160 -7.73 -1.31 12.87
N GLN A 161 -7.42 -1.09 14.15
CA GLN A 161 -7.03 -2.16 15.07
C GLN A 161 -8.14 -3.19 15.27
N ARG A 162 -9.40 -2.75 15.43
CA ARG A 162 -10.54 -3.66 15.52
C ARG A 162 -10.70 -4.48 14.24
N TYR A 163 -10.46 -3.86 13.08
CA TYR A 163 -10.53 -4.56 11.81
C TYR A 163 -9.45 -5.64 11.66
N PHE A 164 -8.23 -5.37 12.10
CA PHE A 164 -7.19 -6.39 12.22
C PHE A 164 -7.59 -7.53 13.17
N GLY A 165 -8.18 -7.22 14.32
CA GLY A 165 -8.71 -8.24 15.24
C GLY A 165 -9.77 -9.16 14.62
N ILE A 166 -10.62 -8.63 13.73
CA ILE A 166 -11.57 -9.43 12.94
C ILE A 166 -10.84 -10.38 12.01
N ILE A 167 -9.84 -9.88 11.26
CA ILE A 167 -9.03 -10.70 10.35
C ILE A 167 -8.34 -11.84 11.12
N ASP A 168 -7.73 -11.55 12.27
CA ASP A 168 -7.04 -12.54 13.10
C ASP A 168 -7.99 -13.63 13.62
N SER A 169 -9.22 -13.26 13.94
CA SER A 169 -10.24 -14.24 14.32
C SER A 169 -10.57 -15.19 13.15
N LYS A 170 -10.63 -14.69 11.92
CA LYS A 170 -10.88 -15.49 10.71
C LYS A 170 -9.67 -16.37 10.37
N VAL A 171 -8.46 -15.87 10.52
CA VAL A 171 -7.22 -16.65 10.34
C VAL A 171 -7.15 -17.81 11.33
N ARG A 172 -7.43 -17.56 12.62
CA ARG A 172 -7.50 -18.62 13.64
C ARG A 172 -8.54 -19.68 13.31
N ARG A 173 -9.71 -19.27 12.82
CA ARG A 173 -10.75 -20.20 12.35
C ARG A 173 -10.26 -21.03 11.17
N LEU A 174 -9.64 -20.43 10.17
CA LEU A 174 -9.08 -21.16 9.02
C LEU A 174 -8.02 -22.18 9.46
N MET A 175 -7.14 -21.78 10.39
CA MET A 175 -6.09 -22.65 10.93
C MET A 175 -6.60 -23.81 11.80
N SER A 176 -7.82 -23.69 12.34
CA SER A 176 -8.46 -24.79 13.07
C SER A 176 -8.94 -25.93 12.16
N ILE A 177 -9.04 -25.68 10.85
CA ILE A 177 -9.46 -26.69 9.88
C ILE A 177 -8.34 -27.72 9.70
N PRO A 178 -8.63 -29.03 9.79
CA PRO A 178 -7.64 -30.07 9.59
C PRO A 178 -6.94 -29.95 8.22
N LYS A 179 -5.60 -30.06 8.20
CA LYS A 179 -4.79 -29.98 6.96
C LYS A 179 -5.15 -31.06 5.92
N GLY A 180 -5.72 -32.18 6.37
CA GLY A 180 -6.18 -33.28 5.51
C GLY A 180 -7.56 -33.06 4.90
N ASN A 181 -8.24 -31.94 5.20
CA ASN A 181 -9.57 -31.66 4.67
C ASN A 181 -9.51 -31.53 3.13
N SER A 182 -10.23 -32.41 2.44
CA SER A 182 -10.28 -32.47 0.97
C SER A 182 -10.87 -31.21 0.34
N ALA A 183 -11.89 -30.61 0.97
CA ALA A 183 -12.46 -29.35 0.52
C ALA A 183 -11.42 -28.21 0.60
N LEU A 184 -10.69 -28.10 1.72
CA LEU A 184 -9.66 -27.08 1.85
C LEU A 184 -8.55 -27.24 0.82
N ARG A 185 -8.08 -28.48 0.58
CA ARG A 185 -7.07 -28.76 -0.46
C ARG A 185 -7.54 -28.34 -1.84
N ARG A 186 -8.77 -28.69 -2.20
CA ARG A 186 -9.36 -28.30 -3.49
C ARG A 186 -9.44 -26.79 -3.65
N VAL A 187 -9.94 -26.07 -2.65
CA VAL A 187 -10.06 -24.60 -2.72
C VAL A 187 -8.67 -23.96 -2.77
N MET A 188 -7.68 -24.49 -2.07
CA MET A 188 -6.29 -24.03 -2.17
C MET A 188 -5.70 -24.24 -3.58
N GLU A 189 -6.00 -25.36 -4.24
CA GLU A 189 -5.61 -25.61 -5.62
C GLU A 189 -6.29 -24.65 -6.60
N GLU A 190 -7.60 -24.41 -6.43
CA GLU A 190 -8.33 -23.45 -7.28
C GLU A 190 -7.82 -22.01 -7.08
N THR A 191 -7.61 -21.59 -5.82
CA THR A 191 -7.09 -20.25 -5.49
C THR A 191 -5.69 -20.01 -6.03
N TYR A 192 -4.86 -21.04 -6.20
CA TYR A 192 -3.55 -20.93 -6.87
C TYR A 192 -3.69 -20.40 -8.30
N TYR A 193 -4.56 -21.01 -9.10
CA TYR A 193 -4.81 -20.57 -10.48
C TYR A 193 -5.48 -19.20 -10.54
N HIS A 194 -6.41 -18.93 -9.62
CA HIS A 194 -7.04 -17.61 -9.50
C HIS A 194 -6.04 -16.51 -9.19
N HIS A 195 -5.04 -16.76 -8.33
CA HIS A 195 -3.99 -15.80 -8.03
C HIS A 195 -3.20 -15.43 -9.29
N ILE A 196 -2.76 -16.44 -10.06
CA ILE A 196 -2.02 -16.22 -11.31
C ILE A 196 -2.87 -15.42 -12.31
N TYR A 197 -4.14 -15.80 -12.47
CA TYR A 197 -5.07 -15.08 -13.34
C TYR A 197 -5.19 -13.60 -13.00
N HIS A 198 -5.49 -13.29 -11.73
CA HIS A 198 -5.71 -11.90 -11.35
C HIS A 198 -4.41 -11.07 -11.37
N THR A 199 -3.27 -11.65 -10.98
CA THR A 199 -2.01 -10.91 -10.94
C THR A 199 -1.51 -10.53 -12.34
N VAL A 200 -1.72 -11.37 -13.37
CA VAL A 200 -1.36 -11.01 -14.76
C VAL A 200 -2.42 -10.14 -15.43
N ALA A 201 -3.71 -10.34 -15.10
CA ALA A 201 -4.79 -9.52 -15.64
C ALA A 201 -4.74 -8.06 -15.17
N ILE A 202 -4.25 -7.79 -13.96
CA ILE A 202 -4.03 -6.41 -13.47
C ILE A 202 -3.02 -5.66 -14.37
N GLU A 203 -2.02 -6.36 -14.90
CA GLU A 203 -1.00 -5.81 -15.81
C GLU A 203 -1.49 -5.71 -17.27
N GLY A 204 -2.68 -6.25 -17.58
CA GLY A 204 -3.32 -6.13 -18.89
C GLY A 204 -3.38 -7.41 -19.71
N SER A 205 -2.99 -8.57 -19.15
CA SER A 205 -3.14 -9.87 -19.83
C SER A 205 -4.61 -10.16 -20.17
N THR A 206 -4.84 -10.66 -21.39
CA THR A 206 -6.17 -11.01 -21.92
C THR A 206 -6.53 -12.49 -21.73
N LEU A 207 -5.65 -13.28 -21.11
CA LEU A 207 -5.87 -14.69 -20.86
C LEU A 207 -7.02 -14.90 -19.88
N THR A 208 -7.85 -15.91 -20.13
CA THR A 208 -8.92 -16.36 -19.24
C THR A 208 -8.38 -17.36 -18.21
N LEU A 209 -9.15 -17.58 -17.12
CA LEU A 209 -8.75 -18.53 -16.09
C LEU A 209 -8.61 -19.97 -16.62
N SER A 210 -9.48 -20.40 -17.53
CA SER A 210 -9.42 -21.74 -18.16
C SER A 210 -8.21 -21.88 -19.07
N GLU A 211 -7.87 -20.84 -19.84
CA GLU A 211 -6.64 -20.82 -20.66
C GLU A 211 -5.39 -20.89 -19.79
N ILE A 212 -5.33 -20.14 -18.68
CA ILE A 212 -4.21 -20.22 -17.72
C ILE A 212 -4.09 -21.62 -17.13
N ARG A 213 -5.21 -22.22 -16.71
CA ARG A 213 -5.21 -23.60 -16.21
C ARG A 213 -4.67 -24.57 -17.26
N HIS A 214 -5.15 -24.47 -18.50
CA HIS A 214 -4.69 -25.29 -19.61
C HIS A 214 -3.17 -25.17 -19.83
N ILE A 215 -2.64 -23.94 -19.86
CA ILE A 215 -1.21 -23.66 -20.04
C ILE A 215 -0.39 -24.28 -18.92
N LEU A 216 -0.82 -24.15 -17.67
CA LEU A 216 -0.04 -24.59 -16.51
C LEU A 216 -0.07 -26.10 -16.28
N GLU A 217 -1.20 -26.76 -16.61
CA GLU A 217 -1.38 -28.20 -16.48
C GLU A 217 -0.78 -28.97 -17.65
N THR A 218 -1.06 -28.54 -18.89
CA THR A 218 -0.65 -29.29 -20.09
C THR A 218 0.70 -28.84 -20.63
N ARG A 219 1.12 -27.60 -20.35
CA ARG A 219 2.28 -26.92 -20.97
C ARG A 219 2.17 -26.75 -22.49
N TYR A 220 0.96 -26.87 -23.05
CA TYR A 220 0.67 -26.53 -24.44
C TYR A 220 0.23 -25.07 -24.57
N ALA A 221 0.60 -24.47 -25.71
CA ALA A 221 0.25 -23.09 -26.02
C ALA A 221 -1.23 -22.97 -26.44
N VAL A 222 -1.86 -21.87 -26.05
CA VAL A 222 -3.21 -21.51 -26.48
C VAL A 222 -3.13 -20.76 -27.81
N ALA A 223 -3.88 -21.24 -28.81
CA ALA A 223 -3.93 -20.64 -30.13
C ALA A 223 -4.61 -19.26 -30.10
N GLY A 224 -4.08 -18.30 -30.88
CA GLY A 224 -4.66 -16.95 -31.00
C GLY A 224 -4.37 -16.01 -29.83
N LYS A 225 -3.51 -16.41 -28.88
CA LYS A 225 -3.05 -15.59 -27.75
C LYS A 225 -1.57 -15.27 -27.86
N SER A 226 -1.14 -14.14 -27.30
CA SER A 226 0.27 -13.75 -27.34
C SER A 226 1.13 -14.74 -26.57
N LEU A 227 2.28 -15.14 -27.14
CA LEU A 227 3.25 -15.97 -26.42
C LEU A 227 3.81 -15.24 -25.19
N GLN A 228 3.91 -13.91 -25.25
CA GLN A 228 4.34 -13.11 -24.10
C GLN A 228 3.38 -13.28 -22.93
N GLU A 229 2.07 -13.11 -23.13
CA GLU A 229 1.06 -13.29 -22.07
C GLU A 229 1.10 -14.70 -21.46
N GLN A 230 1.32 -15.72 -22.29
CA GLN A 230 1.44 -17.11 -21.84
C GLN A 230 2.71 -17.31 -21.00
N ASN A 231 3.82 -16.72 -21.43
CA ASN A 231 5.09 -16.75 -20.71
C ASN A 231 5.02 -15.99 -19.37
N GLU A 232 4.22 -14.93 -19.27
CA GLU A 232 3.97 -14.23 -18.00
C GLU A 232 3.28 -15.15 -16.99
N ALA A 233 2.24 -15.88 -17.41
CA ALA A 233 1.55 -16.83 -16.54
C ALA A 233 2.49 -17.95 -16.06
N ILE A 234 3.34 -18.48 -16.96
CA ILE A 234 4.35 -19.49 -16.63
C ILE A 234 5.40 -18.92 -15.67
N GLY A 235 5.83 -17.67 -15.86
CA GLY A 235 6.81 -17.02 -14.99
C GLY A 235 6.30 -16.82 -13.56
N VAL A 236 5.04 -16.40 -13.40
CA VAL A 236 4.40 -16.30 -12.08
C VAL A 236 4.27 -17.68 -11.42
N ASP A 237 3.84 -18.71 -12.15
CA ASP A 237 3.79 -20.11 -11.65
C ASP A 237 5.17 -20.58 -11.15
N ALA A 238 6.23 -20.33 -11.92
CA ALA A 238 7.59 -20.69 -11.54
C ALA A 238 8.06 -19.91 -10.28
N ALA A 239 7.70 -18.63 -10.16
CA ALA A 239 8.03 -17.81 -9.01
C ALA A 239 7.29 -18.27 -7.74
N MET A 240 6.01 -18.60 -7.83
CA MET A 240 5.23 -19.14 -6.70
C MET A 240 5.78 -20.47 -6.22
N LYS A 241 6.12 -21.40 -7.13
CA LYS A 241 6.76 -22.67 -6.78
C LYS A 241 8.08 -22.47 -6.06
N TYR A 242 8.89 -21.50 -6.50
CA TYR A 242 10.14 -21.14 -5.85
C TYR A 242 9.93 -20.61 -4.43
N ILE A 243 8.98 -19.69 -4.25
CA ILE A 243 8.61 -19.17 -2.92
C ILE A 243 8.21 -20.32 -1.99
N ASN A 244 7.28 -21.16 -2.45
CA ASN A 244 6.73 -22.25 -1.63
C ASN A 244 7.78 -23.30 -1.23
N THR A 245 8.72 -23.59 -2.12
CA THR A 245 9.72 -24.65 -1.90
C THR A 245 10.96 -24.15 -1.16
N SER A 246 11.44 -22.94 -1.52
CA SER A 246 12.77 -22.45 -1.13
C SER A 246 12.74 -21.34 -0.08
N LEU A 247 11.73 -20.46 -0.09
CA LEU A 247 11.72 -19.27 0.76
C LEU A 247 10.85 -19.44 2.01
N LEU A 248 9.73 -20.15 1.93
CA LEU A 248 8.85 -20.37 3.09
C LEU A 248 9.45 -21.29 4.15
N SER A 249 10.27 -22.27 3.74
CA SER A 249 10.91 -23.26 4.61
C SER A 249 12.25 -22.78 5.18
N ARG A 250 12.78 -21.66 4.67
CA ARG A 250 14.09 -21.16 5.05
C ARG A 250 14.01 -20.40 6.36
N ALA A 251 14.77 -20.85 7.36
CA ALA A 251 15.04 -20.07 8.55
C ALA A 251 16.11 -19.01 8.23
N GLY A 252 15.82 -17.73 8.50
CA GLY A 252 16.78 -16.65 8.36
C GLY A 252 16.18 -15.36 7.81
N THR A 253 17.04 -14.35 7.68
CA THR A 253 16.69 -13.03 7.16
C THR A 253 16.43 -13.08 5.64
N MET A 254 15.64 -12.13 5.15
CA MET A 254 15.48 -11.90 3.71
C MET A 254 16.70 -11.14 3.17
N ASP A 255 17.11 -11.44 1.95
CA ASP A 255 18.21 -10.76 1.26
C ASP A 255 17.76 -10.20 -0.09
N VAL A 256 18.52 -9.25 -0.64
CA VAL A 256 18.28 -8.66 -1.96
C VAL A 256 18.22 -9.78 -3.02
N SER A 257 19.09 -10.78 -2.90
CA SER A 257 19.15 -11.93 -3.79
C SER A 257 17.83 -12.72 -3.87
N ASP A 258 17.01 -12.72 -2.81
CA ASP A 258 15.71 -13.38 -2.83
C ASP A 258 14.72 -12.64 -3.72
N ILE A 259 14.67 -11.32 -3.60
CA ILE A 259 13.80 -10.48 -4.44
C ILE A 259 14.24 -10.59 -5.91
N LEU A 260 15.55 -10.56 -6.18
CA LEU A 260 16.09 -10.81 -7.52
C LEU A 260 15.75 -12.22 -8.02
N GLY A 261 15.77 -13.23 -7.14
CA GLY A 261 15.44 -14.61 -7.43
C GLY A 261 13.95 -14.83 -7.76
N ILE A 262 13.05 -14.10 -7.10
CA ILE A 262 11.63 -14.03 -7.45
C ILE A 262 11.48 -13.36 -8.81
N HIS A 263 12.05 -12.16 -8.98
CA HIS A 263 11.93 -11.40 -10.23
C HIS A 263 12.46 -12.15 -11.45
N ARG A 264 13.60 -12.85 -11.31
CA ARG A 264 14.18 -13.69 -12.36
C ARG A 264 13.19 -14.73 -12.89
N ARG A 265 12.34 -15.30 -12.04
CA ARG A 265 11.33 -16.28 -12.43
C ARG A 265 10.09 -15.62 -13.02
N VAL A 266 9.66 -14.51 -12.43
CA VAL A 266 8.53 -13.71 -12.93
C VAL A 266 8.77 -13.29 -14.38
N LEU A 267 9.95 -12.73 -14.69
CA LEU A 267 10.22 -12.16 -16.01
C LEU A 267 11.02 -13.08 -16.94
N GLY A 268 11.65 -14.15 -16.42
CA GLY A 268 12.64 -14.93 -17.17
C GLY A 268 12.14 -15.63 -18.44
N TYR A 269 10.84 -15.89 -18.56
CA TYR A 269 10.24 -16.45 -19.79
C TYR A 269 9.82 -15.37 -20.80
N VAL A 270 9.74 -14.10 -20.37
CA VAL A 270 9.36 -12.96 -21.20
C VAL A 270 10.61 -12.22 -21.66
N ASP A 271 11.43 -11.81 -20.70
CA ASP A 271 12.72 -11.14 -20.92
C ASP A 271 13.80 -11.80 -20.04
N PRO A 272 14.51 -12.81 -20.55
CA PRO A 272 15.58 -13.48 -19.82
C PRO A 272 16.82 -12.58 -19.61
N VAL A 273 16.96 -11.48 -20.34
CA VAL A 273 18.10 -10.56 -20.22
C VAL A 273 17.93 -9.68 -19.00
N GLU A 274 16.72 -9.15 -18.79
CA GLU A 274 16.38 -8.27 -17.66
C GLU A 274 15.91 -9.03 -16.41
N GLY A 275 15.55 -10.32 -16.56
CA GLY A 275 15.11 -11.19 -15.47
C GLY A 275 16.08 -11.25 -14.27
N GLY A 276 15.66 -10.66 -13.15
CA GLY A 276 16.44 -10.62 -11.91
C GLY A 276 17.61 -9.63 -11.93
N ARG A 277 17.58 -8.62 -12.81
CA ARG A 277 18.54 -7.51 -12.85
C ARG A 277 17.87 -6.20 -12.50
N LEU A 278 18.57 -5.33 -11.78
CA LEU A 278 18.12 -3.98 -11.51
C LEU A 278 18.17 -3.15 -12.80
N ARG A 279 17.21 -2.25 -12.99
CA ARG A 279 17.18 -1.38 -14.16
C ARG A 279 18.36 -0.41 -14.17
N THR A 280 18.82 -0.11 -15.37
CA THR A 280 19.93 0.84 -15.61
C THR A 280 19.45 2.20 -16.11
N ASN A 281 18.19 2.28 -16.55
CA ASN A 281 17.57 3.48 -17.10
C ASN A 281 16.48 4.03 -16.17
N GLN A 282 16.24 5.33 -16.24
CA GLN A 282 15.13 5.96 -15.52
C GLN A 282 13.80 5.68 -16.21
N VAL A 283 12.77 5.40 -15.40
CA VAL A 283 11.40 5.10 -15.86
C VAL A 283 10.40 6.04 -15.18
N PHE A 284 9.21 6.14 -15.74
CA PHE A 284 8.11 6.97 -15.23
C PHE A 284 6.86 6.10 -15.10
N VAL A 285 6.23 6.12 -13.91
CA VAL A 285 5.14 5.22 -13.56
C VAL A 285 3.92 6.05 -13.18
N GLY A 286 3.06 6.35 -14.16
CA GLY A 286 1.97 7.31 -13.96
C GLY A 286 2.54 8.68 -13.57
N HIS A 287 2.16 9.18 -12.39
CA HIS A 287 2.67 10.43 -11.82
C HIS A 287 3.90 10.24 -10.92
N HIS A 288 4.31 8.99 -10.66
CA HIS A 288 5.44 8.66 -9.80
C HIS A 288 6.76 8.61 -10.58
N ILE A 289 7.79 9.23 -10.01
CA ILE A 289 9.17 9.17 -10.50
C ILE A 289 9.98 8.36 -9.47
N PRO A 290 10.30 7.09 -9.75
CA PRO A 290 11.06 6.26 -8.83
C PRO A 290 12.53 6.74 -8.70
N PRO A 291 13.25 6.27 -7.66
CA PRO A 291 14.65 6.61 -7.44
C PRO A 291 15.53 6.43 -8.69
N HIS A 292 16.57 7.22 -8.85
CA HIS A 292 17.46 7.10 -10.00
C HIS A 292 18.19 5.73 -9.98
N PRO A 293 18.48 5.09 -11.14
CA PRO A 293 19.17 3.79 -11.21
C PRO A 293 20.44 3.67 -10.35
N ARG A 294 21.19 4.77 -10.23
CA ARG A 294 22.43 4.84 -9.41
C ARG A 294 22.19 4.66 -7.91
N ASP A 295 20.97 4.94 -7.44
CA ASP A 295 20.59 4.85 -6.03
C ASP A 295 19.87 3.53 -5.69
N LEU A 296 19.56 2.70 -6.71
CA LEU A 296 18.74 1.50 -6.52
C LEU A 296 19.39 0.48 -5.59
N GLU A 297 20.69 0.26 -5.68
CA GLU A 297 21.39 -0.69 -4.79
C GLU A 297 21.23 -0.28 -3.32
N ARG A 298 21.42 1.00 -3.01
CA ARG A 298 21.22 1.56 -1.67
C ARG A 298 19.77 1.40 -1.21
N HIS A 299 18.80 1.76 -2.05
CA HIS A 299 17.39 1.64 -1.69
C HIS A 299 16.92 0.19 -1.51
N MET A 300 17.47 -0.75 -2.28
CA MET A 300 17.20 -2.17 -2.09
C MET A 300 17.80 -2.70 -0.79
N GLN A 301 18.99 -2.23 -0.40
CA GLN A 301 19.59 -2.56 0.89
C GLN A 301 18.77 -1.98 2.06
N GLU A 302 18.32 -0.73 1.95
CA GLU A 302 17.44 -0.10 2.94
C GLU A 302 16.11 -0.84 3.08
N LEU A 303 15.52 -1.29 1.96
CA LEU A 303 14.32 -2.11 1.97
C LEU A 303 14.54 -3.42 2.71
N ILE A 304 15.64 -4.13 2.43
CA ILE A 304 15.97 -5.39 3.10
C ILE A 304 16.29 -5.16 4.59
N GLN A 305 17.00 -4.09 4.92
CA GLN A 305 17.26 -3.73 6.31
C GLN A 305 15.94 -3.49 7.07
N TRP A 306 15.01 -2.75 6.47
CA TRP A 306 13.70 -2.52 7.06
C TRP A 306 12.89 -3.82 7.17
N LEU A 307 12.86 -4.67 6.13
CA LEU A 307 12.16 -5.95 6.15
C LEU A 307 12.63 -6.87 7.29
N ASN A 308 13.90 -6.79 7.68
CA ASN A 308 14.48 -7.57 8.76
C ASN A 308 14.57 -6.82 10.11
N SER A 309 14.04 -5.59 10.19
CA SER A 309 14.10 -4.78 11.42
C SER A 309 13.10 -5.27 12.47
N GLU A 310 13.44 -5.10 13.75
CA GLU A 310 12.55 -5.48 14.86
C GLU A 310 11.21 -4.72 14.79
N ASP A 311 11.24 -3.44 14.44
CA ASP A 311 10.04 -2.61 14.31
C ASP A 311 9.08 -3.18 13.25
N ALA A 312 9.60 -3.58 12.09
CA ALA A 312 8.79 -4.17 11.03
C ALA A 312 8.20 -5.54 11.44
N LEU A 313 8.96 -6.34 12.19
CA LEU A 313 8.52 -7.64 12.69
C LEU A 313 7.48 -7.55 13.81
N GLN A 314 7.39 -6.41 14.50
CA GLN A 314 6.37 -6.14 15.52
C GLN A 314 5.05 -5.59 14.94
N MET A 315 5.05 -5.12 13.70
CA MET A 315 3.85 -4.68 13.01
C MET A 315 2.85 -5.83 12.84
N HIS A 316 1.57 -5.48 12.71
CA HIS A 316 0.56 -6.46 12.35
C HIS A 316 0.89 -7.07 10.97
N PRO A 317 0.80 -8.41 10.76
CA PRO A 317 1.28 -9.05 9.53
C PRO A 317 0.69 -8.50 8.23
N VAL A 318 -0.57 -8.07 8.25
CA VAL A 318 -1.24 -7.45 7.10
C VAL A 318 -0.67 -6.07 6.79
N GLU A 319 -0.36 -5.28 7.82
CA GLU A 319 0.27 -3.97 7.67
C GLU A 319 1.71 -4.12 7.17
N TYR A 320 2.49 -5.02 7.77
CA TYR A 320 3.84 -5.33 7.35
C TYR A 320 3.89 -5.76 5.87
N ALA A 321 3.00 -6.66 5.45
CA ALA A 321 2.90 -7.11 4.06
C ALA A 321 2.50 -5.98 3.10
N ALA A 322 1.56 -5.12 3.48
CA ALA A 322 1.13 -3.98 2.68
C ALA A 322 2.27 -2.96 2.52
N LEU A 323 3.02 -2.67 3.58
CA LEU A 323 4.17 -1.77 3.53
C LEU A 323 5.34 -2.36 2.74
N ALA A 324 5.61 -3.66 2.87
CA ALA A 324 6.61 -4.36 2.06
C ALA A 324 6.29 -4.27 0.56
N HIS A 325 5.02 -4.50 0.22
CA HIS A 325 4.51 -4.32 -1.14
C HIS A 325 4.72 -2.88 -1.62
N TYR A 326 4.21 -1.90 -0.87
CA TYR A 326 4.27 -0.49 -1.24
C TYR A 326 5.72 -0.02 -1.45
N LYS A 327 6.62 -0.32 -0.51
CA LYS A 327 8.02 0.10 -0.58
C LYS A 327 8.73 -0.47 -1.82
N LEU A 328 8.49 -1.72 -2.20
CA LEU A 328 9.08 -2.29 -3.41
C LEU A 328 8.52 -1.63 -4.69
N VAL A 329 7.21 -1.41 -4.76
CA VAL A 329 6.58 -0.69 -5.89
C VAL A 329 7.12 0.74 -6.00
N TYR A 330 7.31 1.42 -4.86
CA TYR A 330 7.84 2.78 -4.81
C TYR A 330 9.30 2.87 -5.30
N VAL A 331 10.16 1.95 -4.87
CA VAL A 331 11.56 1.86 -5.35
C VAL A 331 11.60 1.53 -6.85
N HIS A 332 10.66 0.71 -7.32
CA HIS A 332 10.52 0.30 -8.72
C HIS A 332 11.85 -0.18 -9.34
N PRO A 333 12.50 -1.21 -8.78
CA PRO A 333 13.88 -1.57 -9.12
C PRO A 333 14.07 -2.23 -10.49
N PHE A 334 13.00 -2.71 -11.13
CA PHE A 334 13.08 -3.48 -12.38
C PHE A 334 12.52 -2.69 -13.57
N VAL A 335 12.88 -3.10 -14.80
CA VAL A 335 12.34 -2.50 -16.04
C VAL A 335 10.86 -2.85 -16.23
N ASP A 336 10.48 -4.08 -15.89
CA ASP A 336 9.10 -4.59 -15.84
C ASP A 336 9.00 -5.61 -14.69
N GLY A 337 7.79 -6.07 -14.35
CA GLY A 337 7.58 -7.11 -13.35
C GLY A 337 7.52 -6.61 -11.90
N ASN A 338 7.62 -5.29 -11.67
CA ASN A 338 7.58 -4.69 -10.33
C ASN A 338 6.28 -5.00 -9.59
N GLY A 339 5.12 -4.82 -10.23
CA GLY A 339 3.81 -5.11 -9.62
C GLY A 339 3.66 -6.58 -9.25
N ARG A 340 3.97 -7.49 -10.20
CA ARG A 340 3.93 -8.95 -9.99
C ARG A 340 4.85 -9.39 -8.86
N THR A 341 6.09 -8.89 -8.85
CA THR A 341 7.08 -9.21 -7.80
C THR A 341 6.66 -8.67 -6.43
N SER A 342 6.06 -7.48 -6.37
CA SER A 342 5.59 -6.88 -5.12
C SER A 342 4.40 -7.62 -4.52
N ARG A 343 3.46 -8.08 -5.35
CA ARG A 343 2.35 -8.94 -4.90
C ARG A 343 2.84 -10.31 -4.41
N LEU A 344 3.88 -10.86 -5.03
CA LEU A 344 4.51 -12.09 -4.56
C LEU A 344 5.29 -11.89 -3.25
N LEU A 345 6.00 -10.77 -3.09
CA LEU A 345 6.68 -10.41 -1.83
C LEU A 345 5.68 -10.23 -0.69
N MET A 346 4.57 -9.53 -0.95
CA MET A 346 3.45 -9.40 -0.01
C MET A 346 2.96 -10.78 0.48
N ASN A 347 2.74 -11.71 -0.46
CA ASN A 347 2.29 -13.05 -0.12
C ASN A 347 3.35 -13.88 0.59
N LEU A 348 4.63 -13.72 0.27
CA LEU A 348 5.71 -14.35 1.02
C LEU A 348 5.67 -13.93 2.49
N VAL A 349 5.57 -12.62 2.76
CA VAL A 349 5.47 -12.07 4.12
C VAL A 349 4.24 -12.62 4.86
N LEU A 350 3.07 -12.58 4.23
CA LEU A 350 1.83 -13.11 4.80
C LEU A 350 1.95 -14.61 5.13
N MET A 351 2.48 -15.40 4.21
CA MET A 351 2.61 -16.85 4.38
C MET A 351 3.63 -17.24 5.46
N GLN A 352 4.72 -16.48 5.61
CA GLN A 352 5.65 -16.64 6.73
C GLN A 352 4.96 -16.37 8.08
N ALA A 353 4.06 -15.38 8.12
CA ALA A 353 3.20 -15.09 9.28
C ALA A 353 1.97 -16.01 9.39
N ARG A 354 1.88 -17.07 8.58
CA ARG A 354 0.77 -18.06 8.59
C ARG A 354 -0.57 -17.47 8.14
N TYR A 355 -0.57 -16.48 7.27
CA TYR A 355 -1.76 -16.04 6.54
C TYR A 355 -1.83 -16.78 5.19
N PRO A 356 -3.04 -17.03 4.64
CA PRO A 356 -3.15 -17.55 3.29
C PRO A 356 -2.65 -16.51 2.26
N PRO A 357 -2.19 -16.96 1.08
CA PRO A 357 -1.83 -16.03 0.01
C PRO A 357 -3.05 -15.22 -0.43
N VAL A 358 -2.89 -13.90 -0.50
CA VAL A 358 -3.96 -12.96 -0.83
C VAL A 358 -3.96 -12.66 -2.33
N THR A 359 -5.15 -12.50 -2.89
CA THR A 359 -5.33 -12.16 -4.30
C THR A 359 -6.05 -10.83 -4.43
N ILE A 360 -5.32 -9.84 -4.96
CA ILE A 360 -5.92 -8.58 -5.43
C ILE A 360 -6.61 -8.90 -6.75
N ARG A 361 -7.93 -8.72 -6.82
CA ARG A 361 -8.69 -9.09 -8.03
C ARG A 361 -8.56 -8.04 -9.12
N LYS A 362 -8.70 -8.45 -10.38
CA LYS A 362 -8.56 -7.56 -11.54
C LYS A 362 -9.62 -6.45 -11.56
N GLU A 363 -10.80 -6.73 -11.01
CA GLU A 363 -11.91 -5.77 -10.89
C GLU A 363 -11.55 -4.63 -9.93
N GLN A 364 -10.61 -4.87 -9.00
CA GLN A 364 -10.13 -3.89 -8.04
C GLN A 364 -8.94 -3.08 -8.57
N ARG A 365 -8.59 -3.19 -9.87
CA ARG A 365 -7.45 -2.49 -10.47
C ARG A 365 -7.49 -0.98 -10.20
N ALA A 366 -8.66 -0.35 -10.36
CA ALA A 366 -8.81 1.09 -10.11
C ALA A 366 -8.62 1.45 -8.63
N GLU A 367 -9.23 0.69 -7.71
CA GLU A 367 -9.09 0.87 -6.25
C GLU A 367 -7.62 0.68 -5.82
N TYR A 368 -6.93 -0.32 -6.37
CA TYR A 368 -5.53 -0.62 -6.10
C TYR A 368 -4.59 0.53 -6.50
N TYR A 369 -4.73 1.06 -7.72
CA TYR A 369 -3.88 2.18 -8.16
C TYR A 369 -4.22 3.47 -7.42
N ALA A 370 -5.51 3.75 -7.16
CA ALA A 370 -5.90 4.92 -6.36
C ALA A 370 -5.31 4.90 -4.94
N ALA A 371 -5.25 3.72 -4.30
CA ALA A 371 -4.64 3.57 -2.99
C ALA A 371 -3.11 3.73 -3.04
N LEU A 372 -2.44 3.29 -4.11
CA LEU A 372 -1.00 3.53 -4.32
C LEU A 372 -0.70 5.00 -4.58
N ASP A 373 -1.52 5.69 -5.38
CA ASP A 373 -1.37 7.12 -5.63
C ASP A 373 -1.53 7.92 -4.33
N THR A 374 -2.52 7.55 -3.50
CA THR A 374 -2.72 8.15 -2.18
C THR A 374 -1.52 7.91 -1.24
N ALA A 375 -0.92 6.72 -1.31
CA ALA A 375 0.30 6.42 -0.56
C ALA A 375 1.48 7.27 -1.03
N ASN A 376 1.60 7.54 -2.34
CA ASN A 376 2.62 8.44 -2.89
C ASN A 376 2.41 9.91 -2.48
N GLU A 377 1.16 10.32 -2.23
CA GLU A 377 0.82 11.64 -1.66
C GLU A 377 1.14 11.74 -0.16
N GLY A 378 1.48 10.63 0.51
CA GLY A 378 1.99 10.59 1.88
C GLY A 378 1.11 9.86 2.89
N ASP A 379 -0.07 9.36 2.51
CA ASP A 379 -0.94 8.56 3.39
C ASP A 379 -1.03 7.11 2.92
N VAL A 380 -0.29 6.22 3.59
CA VAL A 380 -0.25 4.78 3.27
C VAL A 380 -1.43 3.99 3.84
N ARG A 381 -2.21 4.57 4.76
CA ARG A 381 -3.28 3.86 5.49
C ARG A 381 -4.38 3.33 4.57
N PRO A 382 -4.86 4.07 3.54
CA PRO A 382 -5.80 3.53 2.57
C PRO A 382 -5.30 2.28 1.85
N PHE A 383 -3.99 2.21 1.53
CA PHE A 383 -3.40 1.03 0.93
C PHE A 383 -3.36 -0.15 1.89
N ILE A 384 -3.02 0.08 3.17
CA ILE A 384 -3.06 -0.96 4.20
C ILE A 384 -4.47 -1.52 4.37
N ARG A 385 -5.49 -0.64 4.47
CA ARG A 385 -6.91 -1.05 4.55
C ARG A 385 -7.37 -1.80 3.31
N PHE A 386 -6.90 -1.41 2.13
CA PHE A 386 -7.19 -2.11 0.88
C PHE A 386 -6.65 -3.56 0.90
N ILE A 387 -5.41 -3.75 1.35
CA ILE A 387 -4.82 -5.10 1.51
C ILE A 387 -5.56 -5.89 2.60
N ALA A 388 -5.94 -5.25 3.71
CA ALA A 388 -6.73 -5.87 4.76
C ALA A 388 -8.10 -6.36 4.24
N LYS A 389 -8.79 -5.56 3.43
CA LYS A 389 -10.03 -5.94 2.74
C LYS A 389 -9.82 -7.12 1.78
N CYS A 390 -8.74 -7.12 1.00
CA CYS A 390 -8.40 -8.25 0.14
C CYS A 390 -8.10 -9.53 0.94
N THR A 391 -7.47 -9.38 2.10
CA THR A 391 -7.17 -10.47 3.04
C THR A 391 -8.45 -11.06 3.61
N GLU A 392 -9.36 -10.20 4.08
CA GLU A 392 -10.67 -10.61 4.59
C GLU A 392 -11.47 -11.37 3.53
N MET A 393 -11.57 -10.85 2.31
CA MET A 393 -12.30 -11.51 1.22
C MET A 393 -11.70 -12.88 0.86
N THR A 394 -10.37 -13.00 0.91
CA THR A 394 -9.68 -14.28 0.70
C THR A 394 -10.05 -15.28 1.80
N LEU A 395 -10.01 -14.85 3.06
CA LEU A 395 -10.39 -15.68 4.21
C LEU A 395 -11.85 -16.11 4.16
N ASP A 396 -12.76 -15.20 3.80
CA ASP A 396 -14.18 -15.51 3.67
C ASP A 396 -14.42 -16.56 2.58
N THR A 397 -13.75 -16.41 1.42
CA THR A 397 -13.83 -17.41 0.34
C THR A 397 -13.37 -18.78 0.84
N LEU A 398 -12.21 -18.86 1.50
CA LEU A 398 -11.68 -20.11 2.03
C LEU A 398 -12.59 -20.76 3.08
N LEU A 399 -13.13 -19.96 4.00
CA LEU A 399 -14.01 -20.44 5.06
C LEU A 399 -15.36 -20.93 4.51
N ILE A 400 -16.01 -20.14 3.66
CA ILE A 400 -17.31 -20.48 3.05
C ILE A 400 -17.18 -21.74 2.21
N SER A 401 -16.20 -21.78 1.30
CA SER A 401 -16.03 -22.93 0.42
C SER A 401 -15.69 -24.21 1.19
N THR A 402 -14.95 -24.12 2.31
CA THR A 402 -14.66 -25.30 3.13
C THR A 402 -15.91 -25.78 3.89
N THR A 403 -16.81 -24.88 4.30
CA THR A 403 -18.06 -25.27 4.96
C THR A 403 -19.10 -25.85 4.01
N GLU A 404 -19.24 -25.31 2.79
CA GLU A 404 -20.22 -25.78 1.81
C GLU A 404 -19.86 -27.15 1.23
N HIS A 405 -18.57 -27.35 0.89
CA HIS A 405 -18.12 -28.60 0.26
C HIS A 405 -17.97 -29.76 1.24
N ALA A 406 -17.87 -29.50 2.54
CA ALA A 406 -17.94 -30.55 3.56
C ALA A 406 -19.29 -31.28 3.54
N VAL A 407 -20.36 -30.64 3.04
CA VAL A 407 -21.72 -31.22 2.94
C VAL A 407 -21.91 -31.98 1.61
N GLY A 408 -21.18 -31.61 0.55
CA GLY A 408 -21.35 -32.15 -0.81
C GLY A 408 -20.37 -33.26 -1.22
N LEU A 409 -19.32 -33.52 -0.42
CA LEU A 409 -18.38 -34.62 -0.66
C LEU A 409 -18.80 -35.83 0.17
N PRO A 410 -18.86 -37.06 -0.39
CA PRO A 410 -18.98 -38.25 0.44
C PRO A 410 -17.77 -38.27 1.35
N GLY A 411 -17.99 -38.04 2.65
CA GLY A 411 -16.95 -38.18 3.65
C GLY A 411 -16.36 -39.57 3.50
N ALA A 412 -15.03 -39.66 3.47
CA ALA A 412 -14.36 -40.92 3.69
C ALA A 412 -14.66 -41.34 5.14
N SER A 413 -15.82 -41.93 5.36
CA SER A 413 -16.11 -42.71 6.56
C SER A 413 -15.34 -44.00 6.42
N GLU A 414 -14.21 -44.09 7.11
CA GLU A 414 -13.65 -45.36 7.54
C GLU A 414 -14.77 -46.14 8.29
N ASP A 415 -14.81 -47.44 8.02
CA ASP A 415 -15.69 -48.46 8.62
C ASP A 415 -17.20 -48.43 8.30
N GLN A 416 -17.54 -48.99 7.14
CA GLN A 416 -18.74 -49.83 7.01
C GLN A 416 -18.48 -50.96 6.01
N ALA A 417 -18.07 -52.12 6.52
CA ALA A 417 -18.14 -53.37 5.79
C ALA A 417 -19.60 -53.65 5.43
N CYS A 418 -19.93 -53.59 4.14
CA CYS A 418 -21.25 -53.98 3.63
C CYS A 418 -21.34 -55.52 3.61
N PRO A 419 -22.30 -56.15 4.30
CA PRO A 419 -22.37 -57.61 4.38
C PRO A 419 -23.11 -58.28 3.20
N ASP A 420 -23.40 -57.56 2.12
CA ASP A 420 -24.25 -58.09 1.04
C ASP A 420 -23.76 -57.66 -0.36
N CYS A 421 -22.57 -58.14 -0.74
CA CYS A 421 -22.16 -58.13 -2.15
C CYS A 421 -22.57 -59.46 -2.80
N GLN A 422 -23.85 -59.58 -3.18
CA GLN A 422 -24.25 -60.60 -4.13
C GLN A 422 -23.81 -60.22 -5.55
N GLN A 423 -23.26 -61.23 -6.21
CA GLN A 423 -22.67 -61.26 -7.55
C GLN A 423 -23.61 -60.70 -8.64
N THR A 424 -23.03 -60.05 -9.64
CA THR A 424 -23.31 -60.17 -11.11
C THR A 424 -22.41 -59.15 -11.82
N ILE A 425 -21.69 -59.41 -12.90
CA ILE A 425 -22.10 -59.95 -14.21
C ILE A 425 -20.90 -60.72 -14.83
N PRO A 426 -21.10 -61.85 -15.55
CA PRO A 426 -20.03 -62.57 -16.23
C PRO A 426 -19.64 -61.91 -17.57
N ILE A 427 -18.34 -61.87 -17.84
CA ILE A 427 -17.76 -61.44 -19.12
C ILE A 427 -17.80 -62.64 -20.07
N HIS A 428 -18.49 -62.50 -21.21
CA HIS A 428 -18.32 -63.40 -22.36
C HIS A 428 -17.23 -62.84 -23.29
N ASN A 429 -16.34 -63.75 -23.70
CA ASN A 429 -15.16 -63.56 -24.56
C ASN A 429 -15.44 -62.83 -25.88
#